data_AF-A0A7Y4RQ77-F1
#
_entry.id   AF-A0A7Y4RQ77-F1
#
_cell.length_a   1.000
_cell.length_b   1.000
_cell.length_c   1.000
_cell.angle_alpha   90.00
_cell.angle_beta   90.00
_cell.angle_gamma   90.00
#
_symmetry.space_group_name_H-M   'P 1'
#
loop_
_entity.id
_entity.type
_entity.pdbx_description
1 polymer ?
#
loop_
_entity_poly.entity_id
_entity_poly.type
_entity_poly.pdbx_seq_one_letter_code
_entity_poly.pdbx_strand_id
1 'polypeptide(L)'
;MSATDRPELVRSIGRWGLTALVINGIIGSSIYGLPSTVSATLGAAAPWAWAAAALLIGVIPACFAEVASRFRDAGGPYLYVRQTFGPYAGLQTGWMAYLARLTASASNANLFVIYLGEFAPGMTGGMRNAVVLTVLLGGLCAVNSRGVGEGSKVSGLLASAKLGIFLASIVSAAVGVTLLAAMSRRVVPPVAA
;
A
#
# COMPACT_ATOMS: atom_id res chain seq x y z
N MET A 1 18.13 -19.36 35.98
CA MET A 1 17.78 -18.34 34.97
C MET A 1 17.19 -17.14 35.72
N SER A 2 17.98 -16.07 35.89
CA SER A 2 17.54 -14.87 36.60
C SER A 2 16.57 -14.05 35.75
N ALA A 3 15.63 -13.36 36.38
CA ALA A 3 14.52 -12.62 35.77
C ALA A 3 14.90 -11.40 34.88
N THR A 4 16.16 -11.28 34.47
CA THR A 4 16.74 -10.12 33.78
C THR A 4 16.94 -10.30 32.28
N ASP A 5 16.63 -11.46 31.71
CA ASP A 5 16.88 -11.74 30.28
C ASP A 5 15.56 -11.84 29.49
N ARG A 6 14.70 -10.81 29.63
CA ARG A 6 13.54 -10.70 28.74
C ARG A 6 14.04 -10.21 27.39
N PRO A 7 13.83 -10.95 26.28
CA PRO A 7 14.26 -10.49 24.97
C PRO A 7 13.59 -9.14 24.66
N GLU A 8 14.40 -8.07 24.63
CA GLU A 8 13.94 -6.73 24.26
C GLU A 8 13.84 -6.62 22.74
N LEU A 9 12.80 -5.93 22.28
CA LEU A 9 12.59 -5.69 20.86
C LEU A 9 13.69 -4.77 20.32
N VAL A 10 14.53 -5.31 19.44
CA VAL A 10 15.55 -4.52 18.74
C VAL A 10 14.87 -3.55 17.78
N ARG A 11 15.13 -2.25 17.95
CA ARG A 11 14.61 -1.18 17.09
C ARG A 11 15.32 -1.15 15.73
N SER A 12 15.03 -2.15 14.90
CA SER A 12 15.66 -2.37 13.59
C SER A 12 15.09 -1.48 12.48
N ILE A 13 13.87 -0.95 12.64
CA ILE A 13 13.18 -0.12 11.64
C ILE A 13 13.32 1.36 12.01
N GLY A 14 14.06 2.11 11.17
CA GLY A 14 14.17 3.56 11.27
C GLY A 14 12.97 4.31 10.69
N ARG A 15 12.97 5.64 10.82
CA ARG A 15 11.87 6.51 10.34
C ARG A 15 11.52 6.27 8.87
N TRP A 16 12.53 6.25 7.99
CA TRP A 16 12.34 6.03 6.56
C TRP A 16 11.87 4.62 6.21
N GLY A 17 12.35 3.61 6.93
CA GLY A 17 11.88 2.23 6.78
C GLY A 17 10.40 2.09 7.16
N LEU A 18 9.98 2.77 8.23
CA LEU A 18 8.59 2.82 8.65
C LEU A 18 7.71 3.58 7.64
N THR A 19 8.16 4.74 7.17
CA THR A 19 7.45 5.51 6.13
C THR A 19 7.27 4.69 4.86
N ALA A 20 8.33 4.02 4.40
CA ALA A 20 8.26 3.17 3.21
C ALA A 20 7.30 2.00 3.40
N LEU A 21 7.29 1.38 4.59
CA LEU A 21 6.35 0.31 4.92
C LEU A 21 4.89 0.81 4.88
N VAL A 22 4.62 1.99 5.41
CA VAL A 22 3.28 2.62 5.37
C VAL A 22 2.87 2.93 3.93
N ILE A 23 3.74 3.55 3.14
CA ILE A 23 3.48 3.84 1.71
C ILE A 23 3.19 2.54 0.96
N ASN A 24 3.99 1.50 1.19
CA ASN A 24 3.81 0.20 0.54
C ASN A 24 2.43 -0.41 0.86
N GLY A 25 1.98 -0.27 2.10
CA GLY A 25 0.67 -0.74 2.57
C GLY A 25 -0.52 0.06 2.06
N ILE A 26 -0.33 1.35 1.72
CA ILE A 26 -1.40 2.21 1.17
C ILE A 26 -1.53 2.01 -0.35
N ILE A 27 -0.40 1.92 -1.07
CA ILE A 27 -0.41 1.76 -2.53
C ILE A 27 -0.74 0.30 -2.88
N GLY A 28 -2.03 0.04 -3.13
CA GLY A 28 -2.56 -1.20 -3.67
C GLY A 28 -2.78 -1.20 -5.18
N SER A 29 -3.40 -2.26 -5.71
CA SER A 29 -3.75 -2.39 -7.14
C SER A 29 -4.73 -1.32 -7.62
N SER A 30 -5.59 -0.81 -6.73
CA SER A 30 -6.66 0.12 -7.07
C SER A 30 -6.17 1.49 -7.56
N ILE A 31 -4.90 1.86 -7.31
CA ILE A 31 -4.35 3.16 -7.73
C ILE A 31 -4.35 3.33 -9.26
N TYR A 32 -4.32 2.23 -10.02
CA TYR A 32 -4.31 2.29 -11.49
C TYR A 32 -5.72 2.21 -12.10
N GLY A 33 -6.68 1.57 -11.42
CA GLY A 33 -8.05 1.39 -11.95
C GLY A 33 -9.06 2.43 -11.48
N LEU A 34 -8.96 2.90 -10.23
CA LEU A 34 -9.94 3.87 -9.70
C LEU A 34 -9.90 5.22 -10.42
N PRO A 35 -8.73 5.80 -10.77
CA PRO A 35 -8.70 7.09 -11.45
C PRO A 35 -9.45 7.08 -12.79
N SER A 36 -9.35 6.00 -13.58
CA SER A 36 -10.08 5.89 -14.85
C SER A 36 -11.59 5.84 -14.63
N THR A 37 -12.06 5.09 -13.64
CA THR A 37 -13.50 5.00 -13.33
C THR A 37 -14.05 6.33 -12.84
N VAL A 38 -13.36 6.98 -11.89
CA VAL A 38 -13.77 8.29 -11.36
C VAL A 38 -13.75 9.35 -12.47
N SER A 39 -12.73 9.34 -13.34
CA SER A 39 -12.65 10.26 -14.47
C SER A 39 -13.75 10.01 -15.50
N ALA A 40 -14.15 8.76 -15.73
CA ALA A 40 -15.25 8.45 -16.63
C ALA A 40 -16.60 8.98 -16.11
N THR A 41 -16.78 9.02 -14.78
CA THR A 41 -18.03 9.51 -14.17
C THR A 41 -18.06 11.03 -13.99
N LEU A 42 -16.95 11.64 -13.57
CA LEU A 42 -16.90 13.07 -13.17
C LEU A 42 -16.21 13.97 -14.20
N GLY A 43 -15.57 13.42 -15.23
CA GLY A 43 -14.83 14.17 -16.23
C GLY A 43 -13.80 15.12 -15.60
N ALA A 44 -13.85 16.40 -15.98
CA ALA A 44 -12.93 17.43 -15.49
C ALA A 44 -13.04 17.71 -13.97
N ALA A 45 -14.11 17.29 -13.30
CA ALA A 45 -14.29 17.46 -11.86
C ALA A 45 -13.58 16.36 -11.03
N ALA A 46 -13.07 15.29 -11.67
CA ALA A 46 -12.43 14.16 -10.99
C ALA A 46 -11.27 14.55 -10.05
N PRO A 47 -10.37 15.50 -10.38
CA PRO A 47 -9.32 15.92 -9.45
C PRO A 47 -9.86 16.52 -8.15
N TRP A 48 -10.96 17.28 -8.21
CA TRP A 48 -11.60 17.86 -7.03
C TRP A 48 -12.24 16.79 -6.14
N ALA A 49 -12.85 15.77 -6.75
CA ALA A 49 -13.36 14.62 -6.00
C ALA A 49 -12.23 13.89 -5.24
N TRP A 50 -11.07 13.70 -5.86
CA TRP A 50 -9.89 13.14 -5.20
C TRP A 50 -9.32 14.04 -4.10
N ALA A 51 -9.26 15.35 -4.32
CA ALA A 51 -8.81 16.30 -3.30
C ALA A 51 -9.75 16.31 -2.08
N ALA A 52 -11.07 16.30 -2.31
CA ALA A 52 -12.06 16.21 -1.24
C ALA A 52 -11.94 14.87 -0.48
N ALA A 53 -11.80 13.76 -1.19
CA ALA A 53 -11.58 12.45 -0.58
C ALA A 53 -10.29 12.40 0.25
N ALA A 54 -9.19 12.97 -0.26
CA ALA A 54 -7.91 13.06 0.44
C ALA A 54 -8.00 13.90 1.72
N LEU A 55 -8.73 15.02 1.68
CA LEU A 55 -8.97 15.87 2.86
C LEU A 55 -9.77 15.11 3.92
N LEU A 56 -10.87 14.46 3.51
CA LEU A 56 -11.74 13.70 4.42
C LEU A 56 -10.99 12.54 5.07
N ILE A 57 -10.28 11.74 4.28
CA ILE A 57 -9.55 10.59 4.82
C ILE A 57 -8.35 11.03 5.66
N GLY A 58 -7.74 12.19 5.37
CA GLY A 58 -6.58 12.74 6.06
C GLY A 58 -6.80 13.03 7.55
N VAL A 59 -8.05 13.20 7.98
CA VAL A 59 -8.42 13.34 9.40
C VAL A 59 -8.06 12.07 10.19
N ILE A 60 -8.29 10.88 9.61
CA ILE A 60 -8.03 9.61 10.27
C ILE A 60 -6.54 9.43 10.64
N PRO A 61 -5.56 9.50 9.70
CA PRO A 61 -4.16 9.38 10.05
C PRO A 61 -3.67 10.53 10.93
N ALA A 62 -4.29 11.72 10.89
CA ALA A 62 -3.97 12.80 11.82
C ALA A 62 -4.31 12.42 13.27
N CYS A 63 -5.51 11.87 13.52
CA CYS A 63 -5.87 11.34 14.84
C CYS A 63 -4.91 10.22 15.28
N PHE A 64 -4.56 9.30 14.37
CA PHE A 64 -3.58 8.25 14.69
C PHE A 64 -2.19 8.80 14.99
N ALA A 65 -1.75 9.86 14.29
CA ALA A 65 -0.46 10.50 14.54
C ALA A 65 -0.43 11.18 15.91
N GLU A 66 -1.51 11.86 16.31
CA GLU A 66 -1.62 12.47 17.64
C GLU A 66 -1.54 11.41 18.74
N VAL A 67 -2.31 10.33 18.63
CA VAL A 67 -2.28 9.24 19.61
C VAL A 67 -0.92 8.58 19.62
N ALA A 68 -0.37 8.20 18.46
CA ALA A 68 0.92 7.52 18.36
C ALA A 68 2.08 8.32 18.94
N SER A 69 2.02 9.66 18.92
CA SER A 69 3.04 10.52 19.53
C SER A 69 3.19 10.35 21.04
N ARG A 70 2.16 9.81 21.72
CA ARG A 70 2.12 9.60 23.17
C ARG A 70 2.68 8.25 23.61
N PHE A 71 3.01 7.35 22.68
CA PHE A 71 3.47 5.99 22.97
C PHE A 71 4.85 5.73 22.38
N ARG A 72 5.69 5.00 23.14
CA ARG A 72 7.04 4.59 22.70
C ARG A 72 7.18 3.07 22.55
N ASP A 73 6.26 2.31 23.14
CA ASP A 73 6.26 0.85 23.13
C ASP A 73 5.69 0.29 21.83
N ALA A 74 6.13 -0.91 21.46
CA ALA A 74 5.57 -1.63 20.32
C ALA A 74 4.16 -2.16 20.65
N GLY A 75 3.23 -2.03 19.71
CA GLY A 75 1.89 -2.59 19.83
C GLY A 75 0.80 -1.86 19.03
N GLY A 76 1.06 -0.63 18.58
CA GLY A 76 0.17 0.09 17.67
C GLY A 76 -1.25 0.28 18.22
N PRO A 77 -2.31 0.16 17.40
CA PRO A 77 -3.68 0.39 17.84
C PRO A 77 -4.14 -0.47 19.02
N TYR A 78 -3.64 -1.71 19.11
CA TYR A 78 -3.92 -2.60 20.24
C TYR A 78 -3.46 -1.97 21.56
N LEU A 79 -2.23 -1.45 21.60
CA LEU A 79 -1.65 -0.82 22.79
C LEU A 79 -2.46 0.42 23.20
N TYR A 80 -2.85 1.24 22.21
CA TYR A 80 -3.60 2.47 22.45
C TYR A 80 -4.95 2.16 23.08
N VAL A 81 -5.72 1.24 22.48
CA VAL A 81 -7.03 0.85 23.00
C VAL A 81 -6.91 0.15 24.35
N ARG A 82 -5.89 -0.71 24.53
CA ARG A 82 -5.67 -1.40 25.80
C ARG A 82 -5.38 -0.44 26.95
N GLN A 83 -4.55 0.59 26.74
CA GLN A 83 -4.24 1.56 27.78
C GLN A 83 -5.43 2.44 28.14
N THR A 84 -6.26 2.81 27.15
CA THR A 84 -7.40 3.72 27.38
C THR A 84 -8.66 3.02 27.88
N PHE A 85 -8.99 1.85 27.33
CA PHE A 85 -10.26 1.14 27.55
C PHE A 85 -10.11 -0.21 28.26
N GLY A 86 -8.88 -0.56 28.64
CA GLY A 86 -8.57 -1.77 29.39
C GLY A 86 -8.35 -3.03 28.54
N PRO A 87 -8.06 -4.16 29.20
CA PRO A 87 -7.58 -5.38 28.54
C PRO A 87 -8.55 -6.00 27.53
N TYR A 88 -9.86 -5.94 27.82
CA TYR A 88 -10.88 -6.58 26.98
C TYR A 88 -11.04 -5.88 25.62
N ALA A 89 -11.19 -4.56 25.62
CA ALA A 89 -11.24 -3.75 24.39
C ALA A 89 -9.92 -3.83 23.61
N GLY A 90 -8.79 -3.88 24.32
CA GLY A 90 -7.48 -4.16 23.74
C GLY A 90 -7.49 -5.50 23.00
N LEU A 91 -7.90 -6.59 23.65
CA LEU A 91 -7.95 -7.92 23.06
C LEU A 91 -8.80 -7.97 21.78
N GLN A 92 -9.98 -7.36 21.80
CA GLN A 92 -10.84 -7.25 20.61
C GLN A 92 -10.11 -6.54 19.47
N THR A 93 -9.50 -5.39 19.75
CA THR A 93 -8.74 -4.61 18.75
C THR A 93 -7.57 -5.40 18.20
N GLY A 94 -6.86 -6.15 19.05
CA GLY A 94 -5.76 -7.04 18.64
C GLY A 94 -6.23 -8.12 17.67
N TRP A 95 -7.34 -8.78 17.99
CA TRP A 95 -7.94 -9.79 17.11
C TRP A 95 -8.41 -9.21 15.78
N MET A 96 -9.09 -8.05 15.80
CA MET A 96 -9.54 -7.40 14.57
C MET A 96 -8.37 -6.97 13.71
N ALA A 97 -7.31 -6.42 14.31
CA ALA A 97 -6.09 -6.07 13.57
C ALA A 97 -5.42 -7.30 12.96
N TYR A 98 -5.33 -8.41 13.70
CA TYR A 98 -4.77 -9.66 13.20
C TYR A 98 -5.58 -10.24 12.04
N LEU A 99 -6.90 -10.36 12.20
CA LEU A 99 -7.80 -10.88 11.17
C LEU A 99 -7.79 -10.01 9.91
N ALA A 100 -7.81 -8.68 10.07
CA ALA A 100 -7.73 -7.75 8.94
C ALA A 100 -6.42 -7.90 8.17
N ARG A 101 -5.29 -8.14 8.86
CA ARG A 101 -4.00 -8.37 8.20
C ARG A 101 -3.96 -9.72 7.49
N LEU A 102 -4.51 -10.77 8.11
CA LEU A 102 -4.60 -12.10 7.53
C LEU A 102 -5.43 -12.10 6.23
N THR A 103 -6.63 -11.51 6.27
CA THR A 103 -7.52 -11.44 5.10
C THR A 103 -6.95 -10.55 4.00
N ALA A 104 -6.32 -9.43 4.35
CA ALA A 104 -5.63 -8.58 3.38
C ALA A 104 -4.48 -9.32 2.69
N SER A 105 -3.65 -10.05 3.43
CA SER A 105 -2.57 -10.85 2.86
C SER A 105 -3.09 -11.96 1.95
N ALA A 106 -4.16 -12.66 2.35
CA ALA A 106 -4.80 -13.67 1.52
C ALA A 106 -5.38 -13.09 0.22
N SER A 107 -6.07 -11.95 0.31
CA SER A 107 -6.63 -11.24 -0.84
C SER A 107 -5.54 -10.81 -1.82
N ASN A 108 -4.44 -10.24 -1.33
CA ASN A 108 -3.31 -9.85 -2.17
C ASN A 108 -2.64 -11.04 -2.86
N ALA A 109 -2.49 -12.17 -2.16
CA ALA A 109 -1.93 -13.39 -2.74
C ALA A 109 -2.84 -13.96 -3.83
N ASN A 110 -4.16 -13.96 -3.60
CA ASN A 110 -5.13 -14.36 -4.62
C ASN A 110 -5.10 -13.44 -5.84
N LEU A 111 -5.01 -12.12 -5.62
CA LEU A 111 -4.91 -11.15 -6.70
C LEU A 111 -3.63 -11.33 -7.53
N PHE A 112 -2.52 -11.70 -6.90
CA PHE A 112 -1.30 -12.05 -7.60
C PHE A 112 -1.51 -13.22 -8.57
N VAL A 113 -2.22 -14.27 -8.15
CA VAL A 113 -2.55 -15.41 -9.03
C VAL A 113 -3.43 -14.98 -10.20
N ILE A 114 -4.42 -14.13 -9.97
CA ILE A 114 -5.27 -13.58 -11.04
C ILE A 114 -4.42 -12.86 -12.08
N TYR A 115 -3.56 -11.92 -11.64
CA TYR A 115 -2.69 -11.19 -12.57
C TYR A 115 -1.67 -12.09 -13.25
N LEU A 116 -1.09 -13.06 -12.55
CA LEU A 116 -0.17 -14.02 -13.17
C LEU A 116 -0.86 -14.83 -14.27
N GLY A 117 -2.14 -15.14 -14.11
CA GLY A 117 -2.93 -15.85 -15.13
C GLY A 117 -3.10 -15.05 -16.43
N GLU A 118 -3.19 -13.73 -16.34
CA GLU A 118 -3.27 -12.86 -17.54
C GLU A 118 -1.95 -12.84 -18.33
N PHE A 119 -0.80 -12.90 -17.66
CA PHE A 119 0.51 -12.91 -18.32
C PHE A 119 0.99 -14.30 -18.71
N ALA A 120 0.64 -15.32 -17.92
CA ALA A 120 1.05 -16.70 -18.10
C ALA A 120 -0.13 -17.64 -17.79
N PRO A 121 -1.09 -17.79 -18.71
CA PRO A 121 -2.26 -18.68 -18.54
C PRO A 121 -1.82 -20.14 -18.25
N GLY A 122 -0.67 -20.52 -18.80
CA GLY A 122 0.03 -21.78 -18.57
C GLY A 122 0.62 -21.96 -17.17
N MET A 123 0.48 -21.01 -16.23
CA MET A 123 0.93 -21.14 -14.83
C MET A 123 -0.18 -21.17 -13.77
N THR A 124 -1.43 -20.83 -14.09
CA THR A 124 -2.56 -20.78 -13.13
C THR A 124 -3.71 -21.74 -13.48
N GLY A 125 -4.42 -22.23 -12.46
CA GLY A 125 -5.60 -23.12 -12.58
C GLY A 125 -5.53 -24.38 -11.71
N GLY A 126 -6.64 -24.71 -11.03
CA GLY A 126 -6.75 -25.89 -10.17
C GLY A 126 -5.63 -25.97 -9.13
N MET A 127 -4.94 -27.12 -9.06
CA MET A 127 -3.84 -27.35 -8.11
C MET A 127 -2.62 -26.44 -8.33
N ARG A 128 -2.43 -25.88 -9.54
CA ARG A 128 -1.28 -24.99 -9.82
C ARG A 128 -1.36 -23.68 -9.04
N ASN A 129 -2.57 -23.21 -8.74
CA ASN A 129 -2.75 -22.04 -7.86
C ASN A 129 -2.18 -22.30 -6.46
N ALA A 130 -2.40 -23.50 -5.91
CA ALA A 130 -1.84 -23.86 -4.61
C ALA A 130 -0.31 -23.82 -4.65
N VAL A 131 0.32 -24.36 -5.69
CA VAL A 131 1.78 -24.32 -5.86
C VAL A 131 2.30 -22.88 -5.93
N VAL A 132 1.70 -22.04 -6.76
CA VAL A 132 2.08 -20.62 -6.90
C VAL A 132 1.96 -19.89 -5.56
N LEU A 133 0.85 -20.08 -4.85
CA LEU A 133 0.62 -19.45 -3.55
C LEU A 133 1.60 -19.96 -2.49
N THR A 134 1.88 -21.26 -2.44
CA THR A 134 2.87 -21.83 -1.52
C THR A 134 4.27 -21.27 -1.78
N VAL A 135 4.70 -21.18 -3.04
CA VAL A 135 5.99 -20.60 -3.40
C VAL A 135 6.06 -19.12 -3.04
N LEU A 136 5.02 -18.34 -3.38
CA LEU A 136 4.95 -16.91 -3.08
C LEU A 136 4.97 -16.64 -1.57
N LEU A 137 4.05 -17.25 -0.82
CA LEU A 137 3.92 -17.05 0.62
C LEU A 137 5.09 -17.65 1.39
N GLY A 138 5.60 -18.81 0.97
CA GLY A 138 6.78 -19.44 1.54
C GLY A 138 8.03 -18.60 1.35
N GLY A 139 8.22 -18.02 0.15
CA GLY A 139 9.32 -17.09 -0.13
C GLY A 139 9.25 -15.83 0.73
N LEU A 140 8.06 -15.22 0.83
CA LEU A 140 7.84 -14.06 1.70
C LEU A 140 8.05 -14.42 3.18
N CYS A 141 7.58 -15.57 3.63
CA CYS A 141 7.80 -16.08 4.99
C CYS A 141 9.30 -16.22 5.27
N ALA A 142 10.06 -16.86 4.38
CA ALA A 142 11.50 -17.04 4.53
C ALA A 142 12.26 -15.70 4.61
N VAL A 143 11.85 -14.68 3.83
CA VAL A 143 12.42 -13.33 3.93
C VAL A 143 12.10 -12.70 5.29
N ASN A 144 10.85 -12.80 5.75
CA ASN A 144 10.44 -12.22 7.04
C ASN A 144 11.09 -12.94 8.24
N SER A 145 11.34 -14.25 8.15
CA SER A 145 12.01 -15.02 9.19
C SER A 145 13.50 -14.67 9.36
N ARG A 146 14.15 -14.11 8.34
CA ARG A 146 15.56 -13.67 8.41
C ARG A 146 15.75 -12.38 9.22
N GLY A 147 14.66 -11.64 9.49
CA GLY A 147 14.68 -10.48 10.36
C GLY A 147 13.90 -9.29 9.81
N VAL A 148 13.38 -8.47 10.73
CA VAL A 148 12.54 -7.31 10.43
C VAL A 148 13.26 -6.23 9.61
N GLY A 149 14.59 -6.14 9.74
CA GLY A 149 15.42 -5.20 8.97
C GLY A 149 15.45 -5.51 7.47
N GLU A 150 15.63 -6.77 7.09
CA GLU A 150 15.61 -7.21 5.69
C GLU A 150 14.21 -7.04 5.08
N GLY A 151 13.15 -7.35 5.84
CA GLY A 151 11.78 -7.08 5.43
C GLY A 151 11.51 -5.59 5.18
N SER A 152 12.10 -4.70 5.99
CA SER A 152 12.00 -3.25 5.79
C SER A 152 12.75 -2.78 4.53
N LYS A 153 13.93 -3.34 4.22
CA LYS A 153 14.67 -3.03 2.98
C LYS A 153 13.89 -3.44 1.74
N VAL A 154 13.37 -4.66 1.72
CA VAL A 154 12.54 -5.17 0.60
C VAL A 154 11.28 -4.30 0.43
N SER A 155 10.63 -3.94 1.55
CA SER A 155 9.48 -3.03 1.53
C SER A 155 9.84 -1.65 0.98
N GLY A 156 11.04 -1.14 1.33
CA GLY A 156 11.61 0.10 0.82
C GLY A 156 11.80 0.09 -0.70
N LEU A 157 12.44 -0.96 -1.22
CA LEU A 157 12.63 -1.15 -2.66
C LEU A 157 11.30 -1.23 -3.42
N LEU A 158 10.34 -1.98 -2.88
CA LEU A 158 9.01 -2.09 -3.51
C LEU A 158 8.25 -0.76 -3.45
N ALA A 159 8.37 0.01 -2.37
CA ALA A 159 7.75 1.32 -2.25
C ALA A 159 8.32 2.32 -3.27
N SER A 160 9.65 2.36 -3.41
CA SER A 160 10.30 3.23 -4.40
C SER A 160 9.94 2.83 -5.83
N ALA A 161 9.92 1.53 -6.14
CA ALA A 161 9.49 1.03 -7.45
C ALA A 161 8.03 1.41 -7.76
N LYS A 162 7.10 1.18 -6.82
CA LYS A 162 5.69 1.57 -6.96
C LYS A 162 5.54 3.08 -7.21
N LEU A 163 6.24 3.91 -6.44
CA LEU A 163 6.18 5.35 -6.59
C LEU A 163 6.81 5.82 -7.91
N GLY A 164 7.90 5.18 -8.33
CA GLY A 164 8.56 5.46 -9.61
C GLY A 164 7.64 5.19 -10.80
N ILE A 165 6.96 4.05 -10.82
CA ILE A 165 5.97 3.72 -11.86
C ILE A 165 4.82 4.73 -11.86
N PHE A 166 4.32 5.10 -10.68
CA PHE A 166 3.25 6.10 -10.55
C PHE A 166 3.68 7.47 -11.10
N LEU A 167 4.86 7.97 -10.73
CA LEU A 167 5.39 9.22 -11.26
C LEU A 167 5.63 9.16 -12.77
N ALA A 168 6.17 8.05 -13.27
CA ALA A 168 6.38 7.84 -14.70
C ALA A 168 5.04 7.89 -15.48
N SER A 169 3.96 7.35 -14.92
CA SER A 169 2.63 7.41 -15.53
C SER A 169 2.09 8.84 -15.63
N ILE A 170 2.31 9.67 -14.60
CA ILE A 170 1.93 11.09 -14.60
C ILE A 170 2.71 11.87 -15.66
N VAL A 171 4.04 11.67 -15.71
CA VAL A 171 4.90 12.33 -16.70
C VAL A 171 4.49 11.93 -18.11
N SER A 172 4.23 10.63 -18.34
CA SER A 172 3.79 10.13 -19.64
C SER A 172 2.46 10.76 -20.08
N ALA A 173 1.51 10.91 -19.14
CA ALA A 173 0.24 11.59 -19.42
C ALA A 173 0.44 13.07 -19.78
N ALA A 174 1.29 13.80 -19.05
CA ALA A 174 1.58 15.21 -19.34
C ALA A 174 2.25 15.41 -20.72
N VAL A 175 3.18 14.51 -21.08
CA VAL A 175 3.81 14.49 -22.40
C VAL A 175 2.78 14.17 -23.49
N GLY A 176 1.89 13.20 -23.26
CA GLY A 176 0.82 12.86 -24.20
C GLY A 176 -0.10 14.04 -24.50
N VAL A 177 -0.54 14.77 -23.46
CA VAL A 177 -1.40 15.95 -23.61
C VAL A 177 -0.69 17.07 -24.39
N THR A 178 0.58 17.32 -24.10
CA THR A 178 1.36 18.37 -24.80
C THR A 178 1.61 18.03 -26.27
N LEU A 179 1.90 16.76 -26.58
CA LEU A 179 2.03 16.29 -27.97
C LEU A 179 0.71 16.39 -28.74
N LEU A 180 -0.41 15.97 -28.14
CA LEU A 180 -1.74 16.11 -28.76
C LEU A 180 -2.09 17.57 -29.02
N ALA A 181 -1.79 18.47 -28.07
CA ALA A 181 -1.99 19.91 -28.23
C ALA A 181 -1.04 20.56 -29.25
N ALA A 182 0.13 19.97 -29.48
CA ALA A 182 1.05 20.39 -30.54
C ALA A 182 0.59 19.91 -31.92
N MET A 183 0.04 18.68 -32.00
CA MET A 183 -0.52 18.11 -33.23
C MET A 183 -1.81 18.82 -33.66
N SER A 184 -2.72 19.12 -32.72
CA SER A 184 -3.97 19.84 -33.02
C SER A 184 -3.70 21.22 -33.62
N ARG A 185 -2.67 21.92 -33.12
CA ARG A 185 -2.20 23.21 -33.66
C ARG A 185 -1.57 23.13 -35.04
N ARG A 186 -1.12 21.95 -35.49
CA ARG A 186 -0.58 21.74 -36.84
C ARG A 186 -1.64 21.40 -37.87
N VAL A 187 -2.78 20.83 -37.45
CA VAL A 187 -3.86 20.40 -38.35
C VAL A 187 -4.84 21.54 -38.66
N VAL A 188 -5.02 22.51 -37.76
CA VAL A 188 -5.84 23.71 -37.99
C VAL A 188 -4.90 24.91 -38.17
N PRO A 189 -4.62 25.38 -39.40
CA PRO A 189 -3.88 26.62 -39.58
C PRO A 189 -4.70 27.79 -38.99
N PRO A 190 -4.05 28.81 -38.42
CA PRO A 190 -4.76 29.99 -37.97
C PRO A 190 -5.47 30.62 -39.17
N VAL A 191 -6.78 30.85 -39.04
CA VAL A 191 -7.54 31.65 -40.01
C VAL A 191 -6.91 33.04 -40.00
N ALA A 192 -6.13 33.37 -41.02
CA ALA A 192 -5.62 34.71 -41.23
C ALA A 192 -6.84 35.63 -41.42
N ALA A 193 -7.01 36.57 -40.47
CA ALA A 193 -7.95 37.66 -40.56
C ALA A 193 -7.43 38.75 -41.52
#